data_AF-A0A452YQP0-F1
#
_entry.id   AF-A0A452YQP0-F1
#
_cell.length_a   1.000
_cell.length_b   1.000
_cell.length_c   1.000
_cell.angle_alpha   90.00
_cell.angle_beta   90.00
_cell.angle_gamma   90.00
#
_symmetry.space_group_name_H-M   'P 1'
#
loop_
_entity.id
_entity.type
_entity.pdbx_description
1 polymer ?
#
loop_
_entity_poly.entity_id
_entity_poly.type
_entity_poly.pdbx_seq_one_letter_code
_entity_poly.pdbx_strand_id
1 'polypeptide(L)'
;RIMNLCVHCKLGTAFLESKEASTDAHTILYIFNYVVECIEKIGAENVVQVVKDNASNNMGAKEMLKGKWPKIFWSSCATHTLNLMVEAIGKLKQFGPTIIKAKQMTIFLYAHHKTLSLMRSFMKKRDTVRPGVTRFASAFITLQSLVSKKKELRAMVCSDEWEACKHTKTVKGKAANTTIMSRGFWKNVSLCIKARFLSHW
;
A
#
# COMPACT_ATOMS: atom_id res chain seq x y z
N ARG A 1 -7.38 -14.80 6.48
CA ARG A 1 -7.67 -13.70 5.56
C ARG A 1 -9.18 -13.64 5.51
N ILE A 2 -9.72 -12.46 5.76
CA ILE A 2 -11.16 -12.25 5.72
C ILE A 2 -11.58 -11.91 4.29
N MET A 3 -12.67 -12.52 3.83
CA MET A 3 -13.33 -12.21 2.56
C MET A 3 -14.63 -11.47 2.85
N ASN A 4 -14.73 -10.22 2.41
CA ASN A 4 -15.91 -9.39 2.58
C ASN A 4 -16.79 -9.44 1.33
N LEU A 5 -18.09 -9.61 1.52
CA LEU A 5 -19.11 -9.45 0.50
C LEU A 5 -19.77 -8.08 0.66
N CYS A 6 -19.56 -7.22 -0.34
CA CYS A 6 -20.24 -5.94 -0.47
C CYS A 6 -21.04 -5.94 -1.77
N VAL A 7 -22.26 -5.42 -1.72
CA VAL A 7 -23.13 -5.25 -2.89
C VAL A 7 -23.28 -3.77 -3.16
N HIS A 8 -23.24 -3.40 -4.44
CA HIS A 8 -23.43 -2.04 -4.89
C HIS A 8 -24.60 -1.97 -5.86
N CYS A 9 -25.48 -0.99 -5.65
CA CYS A 9 -26.57 -0.69 -6.56
C CYS A 9 -26.78 0.84 -6.65
N LYS A 10 -27.80 1.27 -7.38
CA LYS A 10 -28.14 2.70 -7.54
C LYS A 10 -28.38 3.46 -6.23
N LEU A 11 -28.69 2.75 -5.14
CA LEU A 11 -28.93 3.34 -3.82
C LEU A 11 -27.65 3.47 -2.98
N GLY A 12 -26.54 2.88 -3.43
CA GLY A 12 -25.26 2.89 -2.74
C GLY A 12 -24.69 1.50 -2.53
N THR A 13 -23.74 1.42 -1.60
CA THR A 13 -23.04 0.18 -1.25
C THR A 13 -23.49 -0.33 0.11
N ALA A 14 -23.83 -1.60 0.20
CA ALA A 14 -24.15 -2.30 1.43
C ALA A 14 -23.12 -3.41 1.68
N PHE A 15 -22.63 -3.49 2.91
CA PHE A 15 -21.91 -4.67 3.39
C PHE A 15 -22.94 -5.74 3.75
N LEU A 16 -22.78 -6.96 3.22
CA LEU A 16 -23.67 -8.07 3.53
C LEU A 16 -23.08 -8.99 4.58
N GLU A 17 -21.84 -9.45 4.37
CA GLU A 17 -21.19 -10.37 5.30
C GLU A 17 -19.68 -10.44 5.12
N SER A 18 -19.04 -11.11 6.06
CA SER A 18 -17.61 -11.38 6.10
C SER A 18 -17.39 -12.85 6.41
N LYS A 19 -16.55 -13.52 5.63
CA LYS A 19 -16.15 -14.91 5.85
C LYS A 19 -14.69 -14.96 6.26
N GLU A 20 -14.40 -15.56 7.41
CA GLU A 20 -13.02 -15.87 7.77
C GLU A 20 -12.53 -17.06 6.94
N ALA A 21 -11.47 -16.83 6.17
CA ALA A 21 -10.87 -17.81 5.26
C ALA A 21 -9.35 -17.83 5.46
N SER A 22 -8.87 -17.71 6.71
CA SER A 22 -7.44 -17.80 7.07
C SER A 22 -6.85 -19.19 6.86
N THR A 23 -7.62 -20.22 7.15
CA THR A 23 -7.18 -21.62 7.13
C THR A 23 -7.34 -22.26 5.76
N ASP A 24 -8.13 -21.66 4.88
CA ASP A 24 -8.43 -22.19 3.56
C ASP A 24 -7.38 -21.78 2.53
N ALA A 25 -6.96 -22.74 1.71
CA ALA A 25 -6.22 -22.43 0.50
C ALA A 25 -7.18 -21.73 -0.49
N HIS A 26 -6.87 -20.47 -0.84
CA HIS A 26 -7.63 -19.68 -1.80
C HIS A 26 -7.40 -20.16 -3.24
N THR A 27 -7.71 -21.41 -3.54
CA THR A 27 -7.62 -22.02 -4.86
C THR A 27 -8.64 -21.41 -5.82
N ILE A 28 -8.45 -21.65 -7.12
CA ILE A 28 -9.41 -21.23 -8.17
C ILE A 28 -10.83 -21.72 -7.81
N LEU A 29 -10.96 -23.00 -7.46
CA LEU A 29 -12.25 -23.62 -7.15
C LEU A 29 -12.89 -23.04 -5.90
N TYR A 30 -12.11 -22.80 -4.84
CA TYR A 30 -12.61 -22.20 -3.61
C TYR A 30 -13.19 -20.80 -3.88
N ILE A 31 -12.45 -19.98 -4.63
CA ILE A 31 -12.88 -18.62 -4.99
C ILE A 31 -14.13 -18.66 -5.87
N PHE A 32 -14.18 -19.57 -6.85
CA PHE A 32 -15.33 -19.75 -7.73
C PHE A 32 -16.58 -20.14 -6.94
N ASN A 33 -16.48 -21.16 -6.09
CA ASN A 33 -17.60 -21.62 -5.26
C ASN A 33 -18.11 -20.52 -4.32
N TYR A 34 -17.20 -19.75 -3.71
CA TYR A 34 -17.59 -18.61 -2.88
C TYR A 34 -18.35 -17.55 -3.68
N VAL A 35 -17.89 -17.21 -4.89
CA VAL A 35 -18.59 -16.23 -5.74
C VAL A 35 -19.94 -16.75 -6.19
N VAL A 36 -20.05 -18.03 -6.51
CA VAL A 36 -21.31 -18.69 -6.84
C VAL A 36 -22.31 -18.61 -5.69
N GLU A 37 -21.88 -18.95 -4.47
CA GLU A 37 -22.69 -18.85 -3.26
C GLU A 37 -23.22 -17.42 -3.05
N CYS A 38 -22.35 -16.42 -3.25
CA CYS A 38 -22.74 -15.01 -3.16
C CYS A 38 -23.78 -14.62 -4.22
N ILE A 39 -23.63 -15.06 -5.46
CA ILE A 39 -24.56 -14.75 -6.55
C ILE A 39 -25.90 -15.44 -6.33
N GLU A 40 -25.90 -16.71 -5.94
CA GLU A 40 -27.12 -17.47 -5.64
C GLU A 40 -27.91 -16.83 -4.48
N LYS A 41 -27.21 -16.32 -3.46
CA LYS A 41 -27.82 -15.58 -2.35
C LYS A 41 -28.46 -14.25 -2.77
N ILE A 42 -27.89 -13.55 -3.74
CA ILE A 42 -28.40 -12.26 -4.25
C ILE A 42 -29.48 -12.46 -5.34
N GLY A 43 -29.46 -13.60 -6.02
CA GLY A 43 -30.20 -13.85 -7.25
C GLY A 43 -29.38 -13.45 -8.47
N ALA A 44 -29.13 -14.38 -9.39
CA ALA A 44 -28.28 -14.16 -10.56
C ALA A 44 -28.84 -13.08 -11.50
N GLU A 45 -30.16 -12.91 -11.53
CA GLU A 45 -30.87 -11.86 -12.25
C GLU A 45 -30.60 -10.45 -11.72
N ASN A 46 -30.18 -10.33 -10.46
CA ASN A 46 -29.86 -9.05 -9.80
C ASN A 46 -28.37 -8.71 -9.90
N VAL A 47 -27.54 -9.61 -10.44
CA VAL A 47 -26.09 -9.42 -10.52
C VAL A 47 -25.69 -9.15 -11.96
N VAL A 48 -25.13 -7.97 -12.19
CA VAL A 48 -24.54 -7.60 -13.49
C VAL A 48 -23.03 -7.81 -13.53
N GLN A 49 -22.36 -7.69 -12.38
CA GLN A 49 -20.90 -7.62 -12.33
C GLN A 49 -20.34 -8.14 -10.99
N VAL A 50 -19.23 -8.87 -11.09
CA VAL A 50 -18.35 -9.24 -9.98
C VAL A 50 -17.05 -8.45 -10.09
N VAL A 51 -16.64 -7.82 -8.99
CA VAL A 51 -15.38 -7.07 -8.91
C VAL A 51 -14.45 -7.74 -7.89
N LYS A 52 -13.30 -8.24 -8.34
CA LYS A 52 -12.23 -8.77 -7.47
C LYS A 52 -10.86 -8.34 -7.98
N ASP A 53 -9.81 -8.52 -7.17
CA ASP A 53 -8.45 -8.22 -7.61
C ASP A 53 -7.97 -9.16 -8.74
N ASN A 54 -6.81 -8.85 -9.30
CA ASN A 54 -6.25 -9.54 -10.47
C ASN A 54 -5.36 -10.74 -10.09
N ALA A 55 -5.48 -11.29 -8.87
CA ALA A 55 -4.70 -12.46 -8.47
C ALA A 55 -4.98 -13.64 -9.41
N SER A 56 -3.96 -14.48 -9.66
CA SER A 56 -4.05 -15.61 -10.60
C SER A 56 -5.27 -16.51 -10.36
N ASN A 57 -5.57 -16.80 -9.09
CA ASN A 57 -6.67 -17.69 -8.75
C ASN A 57 -8.05 -17.02 -8.97
N ASN A 58 -8.14 -15.69 -8.83
CA ASN A 58 -9.33 -14.93 -9.21
C ASN A 58 -9.52 -14.94 -10.72
N MET A 59 -8.44 -14.87 -11.51
CA MET A 59 -8.52 -14.95 -12.96
C MET A 59 -8.96 -16.34 -13.45
N GLY A 60 -8.53 -17.42 -12.80
CA GLY A 60 -9.08 -18.75 -13.07
C GLY A 60 -10.58 -18.85 -12.74
N ALA A 61 -11.00 -18.29 -11.60
CA ALA A 61 -12.41 -18.30 -11.19
C ALA A 61 -13.29 -17.47 -12.14
N LYS A 62 -12.75 -16.38 -12.70
CA LYS A 62 -13.39 -15.58 -13.74
C LYS A 62 -13.73 -16.41 -14.97
N GLU A 63 -12.81 -17.23 -15.47
CA GLU A 63 -13.07 -18.07 -16.64
C GLU A 63 -14.15 -19.12 -16.36
N MET A 64 -14.19 -19.69 -15.16
CA MET A 64 -15.27 -20.58 -14.73
C MET A 64 -16.61 -19.86 -14.63
N LEU A 65 -16.64 -18.63 -14.10
CA LEU A 65 -17.86 -17.82 -13.98
C LEU A 65 -18.45 -17.51 -15.35
N LYS A 66 -17.60 -17.17 -16.33
CA LYS A 66 -18.01 -16.90 -17.71
C LYS A 66 -18.74 -18.10 -18.33
N GLY A 67 -18.34 -19.32 -17.99
CA GLY A 67 -19.03 -20.54 -18.40
C GLY A 67 -20.40 -20.74 -17.73
N LYS A 68 -20.51 -20.49 -16.43
CA LYS A 68 -21.77 -20.68 -15.66
C LYS A 68 -22.81 -19.58 -15.93
N TRP A 69 -22.38 -18.32 -15.96
CA TRP A 69 -23.26 -17.17 -16.21
C TRP A 69 -22.63 -16.20 -17.20
N PRO A 70 -22.78 -16.44 -18.53
CA PRO A 70 -22.17 -15.62 -19.57
C PRO A 70 -22.60 -14.14 -19.55
N LYS A 71 -23.73 -13.81 -18.92
CA LYS A 71 -24.28 -12.46 -18.79
C LYS A 71 -23.71 -11.67 -17.61
N ILE A 72 -23.00 -12.33 -16.68
CA ILE A 72 -22.40 -11.69 -15.50
C ILE A 72 -20.95 -11.37 -15.81
N PHE A 73 -20.59 -10.09 -15.76
CA PHE A 73 -19.24 -9.65 -16.06
C PHE A 73 -18.31 -9.80 -14.86
N TRP A 74 -17.04 -10.15 -15.10
CA TRP A 74 -15.99 -10.05 -14.07
C TRP A 74 -14.96 -9.00 -14.47
N SER A 75 -14.79 -8.00 -13.62
CA SER A 75 -13.78 -6.95 -13.79
C SER A 75 -12.77 -6.96 -12.68
N SER A 76 -11.52 -6.68 -13.01
CA SER A 76 -10.46 -6.49 -12.02
C SER A 76 -10.66 -5.18 -11.25
N CYS A 77 -10.36 -5.20 -9.96
CA CYS A 77 -10.48 -4.04 -9.08
C CYS A 77 -9.55 -2.90 -9.55
N ALA A 78 -10.12 -1.75 -9.87
CA ALA A 78 -9.38 -0.56 -10.33
C ALA A 78 -8.29 -0.15 -9.34
N THR A 79 -8.58 -0.16 -8.04
CA THR A 79 -7.60 0.15 -6.99
C THR A 79 -6.41 -0.81 -7.01
N HIS A 80 -6.65 -2.10 -7.26
CA HIS A 80 -5.57 -3.08 -7.37
C HIS A 80 -4.74 -2.84 -8.64
N THR A 81 -5.39 -2.57 -9.77
CA THR A 81 -4.73 -2.24 -11.04
C THR A 81 -3.84 -1.00 -10.90
N LEU A 82 -4.35 0.08 -10.30
CA LEU A 82 -3.57 1.29 -10.01
C LEU A 82 -2.37 0.98 -9.11
N ASN A 83 -2.55 0.15 -8.08
CA ASN A 83 -1.45 -0.25 -7.20
C ASN A 83 -0.36 -1.05 -7.95
N LEU A 84 -0.72 -1.90 -8.91
CA LEU A 84 0.24 -2.61 -9.78
C LEU A 84 0.97 -1.67 -10.74
N MET A 85 0.28 -0.67 -11.31
CA MET A 85 0.91 0.36 -12.15
C MET A 85 1.96 1.14 -11.34
N VAL A 86 1.58 1.56 -10.13
CA VAL A 86 2.46 2.28 -9.21
C VAL A 86 3.65 1.41 -8.77
N GLU A 87 3.44 0.10 -8.58
CA GLU A 87 4.52 -0.86 -8.34
C GLU A 87 5.51 -0.92 -9.51
N ALA A 88 5.02 -1.04 -10.74
CA ALA A 88 5.86 -1.12 -11.93
C ALA A 88 6.71 0.16 -12.09
N ILE A 89 6.12 1.33 -11.87
CA ILE A 89 6.83 2.62 -11.84
C ILE A 89 7.88 2.62 -10.73
N GLY A 90 7.52 2.18 -9.53
CA GLY A 90 8.45 2.10 -8.41
C GLY A 90 9.66 1.20 -8.66
N LYS A 91 9.54 0.21 -9.56
CA LYS A 91 10.64 -0.69 -9.97
C LYS A 91 11.53 -0.11 -11.08
N LEU A 92 11.18 1.03 -11.68
CA LEU A 92 12.03 1.67 -12.69
C LEU A 92 13.42 2.00 -12.09
N LYS A 93 14.49 1.80 -12.88
CA LYS A 93 15.88 2.07 -12.46
C LYS A 93 16.08 3.46 -11.87
N GLN A 94 15.30 4.44 -12.36
CA GLN A 94 15.31 5.82 -11.91
C GLN A 94 14.74 6.00 -10.48
N PHE A 95 13.73 5.21 -10.08
CA PHE A 95 12.99 5.40 -8.83
C PHE A 95 13.27 4.33 -7.77
N GLY A 96 13.53 3.09 -8.18
CA GLY A 96 13.76 1.95 -7.29
C GLY A 96 14.81 2.22 -6.20
N PRO A 97 16.02 2.70 -6.53
CA PRO A 97 17.04 3.00 -5.53
C PRO A 97 16.59 4.05 -4.49
N THR A 98 15.81 5.04 -4.91
CA THR A 98 15.27 6.09 -4.03
C THR A 98 14.22 5.53 -3.07
N ILE A 99 13.32 4.68 -3.58
CA ILE A 99 12.28 4.01 -2.78
C ILE A 99 12.92 3.06 -1.76
N ILE A 100 13.96 2.31 -2.15
CA ILE A 100 14.70 1.41 -1.26
C ILE A 100 15.34 2.20 -0.11
N LYS A 101 16.03 3.31 -0.41
CA LYS A 101 16.65 4.17 0.60
C LYS A 101 15.61 4.77 1.56
N ALA A 102 14.49 5.26 1.03
CA ALA A 102 13.40 5.79 1.84
C ALA A 102 12.81 4.71 2.77
N LYS A 103 12.64 3.48 2.27
CA LYS A 103 12.17 2.34 3.07
C LYS A 103 13.16 1.97 4.17
N GLN A 104 14.45 1.86 3.86
CA GLN A 104 15.50 1.56 4.86
C GLN A 104 15.57 2.62 5.96
N MET A 105 15.52 3.90 5.59
CA MET A 105 15.48 5.02 6.52
C MET A 105 14.24 4.95 7.42
N THR A 106 13.05 4.74 6.84
CA THR A 106 11.80 4.66 7.61
C THR A 106 11.81 3.44 8.55
N ILE A 107 12.28 2.28 8.09
CA ILE A 107 12.44 1.09 8.94
C ILE A 107 13.35 1.41 10.13
N PHE A 108 14.49 2.06 9.90
CA PHE A 108 15.42 2.42 10.98
C PHE A 108 14.75 3.32 12.02
N LEU A 109 14.03 4.37 11.59
CA LEU A 109 13.36 5.30 12.51
C LEU A 109 12.34 4.59 13.39
N TYR A 110 11.62 3.61 12.84
CA TYR A 110 10.59 2.84 13.56
C TYR A 110 11.14 1.62 14.31
N ALA A 111 12.38 1.19 14.06
CA ALA A 111 12.91 -0.07 14.58
C ALA A 111 13.11 -0.09 16.11
N HIS A 112 13.37 1.07 16.73
CA HIS A 112 13.67 1.16 18.15
C HIS A 112 12.81 2.21 18.85
N HIS A 113 12.38 1.91 20.09
CA HIS A 113 11.57 2.84 20.88
C HIS A 113 12.23 4.22 21.02
N LYS A 114 13.56 4.26 21.18
CA LYS A 114 14.32 5.52 21.33
C LYS A 114 14.36 6.36 20.04
N THR A 115 14.57 5.73 18.87
CA THR A 115 14.54 6.44 17.57
C THR A 115 13.13 6.87 17.18
N LEU A 116 12.13 6.04 17.50
CA LEU A 116 10.72 6.35 17.26
C LEU A 116 10.23 7.50 18.16
N SER A 117 10.59 7.48 19.44
CA SER A 117 10.28 8.56 20.39
C SER A 117 10.91 9.88 19.96
N LEU A 118 12.19 9.84 19.57
CA LEU A 118 12.91 11.00 19.05
C LEU A 118 12.25 11.53 17.76
N MET A 119 11.91 10.68 16.80
CA MET A 119 11.17 11.14 15.62
C MET A 119 9.84 11.79 16.01
N ARG A 120 9.09 11.20 16.95
CA ARG A 120 7.79 11.75 17.39
C ARG A 120 7.91 13.10 18.10
N SER A 121 8.99 13.37 18.83
CA SER A 121 9.19 14.66 19.50
C SER A 121 9.36 15.79 18.47
N PHE A 122 10.11 15.54 17.40
CA PHE A 122 10.29 16.50 16.30
C PHE A 122 9.05 16.65 15.39
N MET A 123 8.18 15.63 15.34
CA MET A 123 6.96 15.63 14.51
C MET A 123 5.68 16.07 15.26
N LYS A 124 5.83 16.79 16.39
CA LYS A 124 4.72 17.24 17.26
C LYS A 124 3.74 16.13 17.65
N LYS A 125 4.21 14.87 17.77
CA LYS A 125 3.43 13.65 18.10
C LYS A 125 2.22 13.30 17.20
N ARG A 126 1.76 14.18 16.29
CA ARG A 126 0.56 13.98 15.46
C ARG A 126 0.86 13.59 14.00
N ASP A 127 2.02 13.94 13.47
CA ASP A 127 2.34 13.74 12.05
C ASP A 127 3.51 12.80 11.81
N THR A 128 3.37 11.54 12.24
CA THR A 128 4.38 10.52 11.94
C THR A 128 4.34 10.11 10.47
N VAL A 129 5.48 9.69 9.93
CA VAL A 129 5.59 9.12 8.58
C VAL A 129 4.66 7.92 8.47
N ARG A 130 3.52 8.02 7.79
CA ARG A 130 2.55 6.91 7.72
C ARG A 130 3.13 5.76 6.88
N PRO A 131 3.52 4.61 7.46
CA PRO A 131 3.83 3.43 6.68
C PRO A 131 2.49 2.92 6.15
N GLY A 132 2.23 3.05 4.84
CA GLY A 132 0.91 2.71 4.30
C GLY A 132 0.61 1.20 4.37
N VAL A 133 -0.67 0.87 4.48
CA VAL A 133 -1.20 -0.49 4.70
C VAL A 133 -1.18 -1.35 3.42
N THR A 134 -1.27 -0.74 2.23
CA THR A 134 -1.25 -1.41 0.92
C THR A 134 0.15 -1.40 0.30
N ARG A 135 0.63 -2.53 -0.23
CA ARG A 135 2.08 -2.78 -0.41
C ARG A 135 2.86 -1.82 -1.34
N PHE A 136 2.22 -1.08 -2.27
CA PHE A 136 2.95 -0.23 -3.23
C PHE A 136 2.49 1.22 -3.30
N ALA A 137 1.18 1.50 -3.32
CA ALA A 137 0.68 2.87 -3.14
C ALA A 137 1.18 3.48 -1.81
N SER A 138 1.38 2.65 -0.78
CA SER A 138 2.02 3.08 0.48
C SER A 138 3.41 3.66 0.30
N ALA A 139 4.21 3.18 -0.66
CA ALA A 139 5.57 3.68 -0.86
C ALA A 139 5.53 5.14 -1.30
N PHE A 140 4.65 5.49 -2.24
CA PHE A 140 4.49 6.87 -2.71
C PHE A 140 3.85 7.78 -1.66
N ILE A 141 2.86 7.29 -0.91
CA ILE A 141 2.29 8.02 0.23
C ILE A 141 3.37 8.26 1.30
N THR A 142 4.22 7.27 1.56
CA THR A 142 5.35 7.39 2.48
C THR A 142 6.32 8.45 1.98
N LEU A 143 6.70 8.43 0.68
CA LEU A 143 7.56 9.46 0.08
C LEU A 143 6.95 10.87 0.22
N GLN A 144 5.65 11.02 -0.03
CA GLN A 144 4.95 12.30 0.12
C GLN A 144 4.99 12.79 1.57
N SER A 145 4.74 11.89 2.53
CA SER A 145 4.86 12.19 3.96
C SER A 145 6.30 12.59 4.33
N LEU A 146 7.32 11.88 3.82
CA LEU A 146 8.73 12.21 4.04
C LEU A 146 9.09 13.61 3.53
N VAL A 147 8.60 14.01 2.35
CA VAL A 147 8.84 15.36 1.81
C VAL A 147 8.18 16.42 2.68
N SER A 148 6.95 16.19 3.13
CA SER A 148 6.26 17.12 4.02
C SER A 148 6.99 17.33 5.35
N LYS A 149 7.74 16.32 5.80
CA LYS A 149 8.48 16.29 7.06
C LYS A 149 10.00 16.45 6.92
N LYS A 150 10.46 16.90 5.76
CA LYS A 150 11.89 17.03 5.46
C LYS A 150 12.61 17.95 6.44
N LYS A 151 11.98 19.06 6.85
CA LYS A 151 12.63 20.05 7.73
C LYS A 151 12.81 19.48 9.14
N GLU A 152 11.79 18.82 9.65
CA GLU A 152 11.76 18.19 10.96
C GLU A 152 12.70 16.99 11.03
N LEU A 153 12.75 16.16 9.97
CA LEU A 153 13.72 15.06 9.87
C LEU A 153 15.16 15.57 9.90
N ARG A 154 15.43 16.71 9.24
CA ARG A 154 16.75 17.34 9.25
C ARG A 154 17.10 17.92 10.61
N ALA A 155 16.17 18.63 11.25
CA ALA A 155 16.36 19.14 12.59
C ALA A 155 16.67 17.99 13.59
N MET A 156 15.94 16.88 13.48
CA MET A 156 16.14 15.70 14.30
C MET A 156 17.55 15.10 14.15
N VAL A 157 18.06 14.92 12.93
CA VAL A 157 19.40 14.33 12.75
C VAL A 157 20.55 15.26 13.13
N CYS A 158 20.26 16.55 13.31
CA CYS A 158 21.22 17.55 13.77
C CYS A 158 21.12 17.83 15.28
N SER A 159 20.31 17.08 16.03
CA SER A 159 20.08 17.31 17.45
C SER A 159 21.05 16.52 18.34
N ASP A 160 21.34 17.05 19.53
CA ASP A 160 22.22 16.39 20.51
C ASP A 160 21.65 15.03 20.95
N GLU A 161 20.33 14.90 21.01
CA GLU A 161 19.65 13.64 21.35
C GLU A 161 19.85 12.56 20.28
N TRP A 162 19.98 12.95 19.00
CA TRP A 162 20.32 12.03 17.93
C TRP A 162 21.76 11.52 18.06
N GLU A 163 22.71 12.40 18.37
CA GLU A 163 24.12 12.03 18.58
C GLU A 163 24.33 11.19 19.85
N ALA A 164 23.56 11.47 20.90
CA ALA A 164 23.54 10.69 22.14
C ALA A 164 22.89 9.30 21.96
N CYS A 165 22.17 9.04 20.86
CA CYS A 165 21.49 7.78 20.64
C CYS A 165 22.44 6.69 20.12
N LYS A 166 22.64 5.60 20.89
CA LYS A 166 23.51 4.49 20.45
C LYS A 166 23.14 3.86 19.10
N HIS A 167 21.85 3.89 18.72
CA HIS A 167 21.37 3.28 17.48
C HIS A 167 21.78 4.08 16.24
N THR A 168 21.99 5.39 16.36
CA THR A 168 22.39 6.26 15.23
C THR A 168 23.84 6.00 14.83
N LYS A 169 24.66 5.49 15.74
CA LYS A 169 26.07 5.11 15.52
C LYS A 169 26.24 3.79 14.75
N THR A 170 25.17 2.99 14.61
CA THR A 170 25.18 1.75 13.83
C THR A 170 25.30 2.04 12.33
N VAL A 171 25.68 1.03 11.53
CA VAL A 171 25.72 1.14 10.06
C VAL A 171 24.39 1.63 9.48
N LYS A 172 23.26 1.12 10.01
CA LYS A 172 21.91 1.53 9.60
C LYS A 172 21.59 2.97 9.99
N GLY A 173 22.01 3.39 11.19
CA GLY A 173 21.82 4.76 11.67
C GLY A 173 22.61 5.79 10.88
N LYS A 174 23.89 5.50 10.59
CA LYS A 174 24.73 6.33 9.73
C LYS A 174 24.16 6.44 8.31
N ALA A 175 23.70 5.32 7.74
CA ALA A 175 23.05 5.32 6.42
C ALA A 175 21.76 6.14 6.40
N ALA A 176 20.94 6.08 7.46
CA ALA A 176 19.73 6.89 7.61
C ALA A 176 20.08 8.39 7.69
N ASN A 177 21.09 8.76 8.49
CA ASN A 177 21.56 10.15 8.59
C ASN A 177 22.01 10.69 7.22
N THR A 178 22.90 9.96 6.53
CA THR A 178 23.38 10.32 5.17
C THR A 178 22.22 10.48 4.18
N THR A 179 21.20 9.62 4.28
CA THR A 179 20.01 9.70 3.42
C THR A 179 19.20 10.98 3.71
N ILE A 180 18.96 11.30 4.98
CA ILE A 180 18.21 12.49 5.42
C ILE A 180 18.94 13.79 5.04
N MET A 181 20.27 13.79 5.06
CA MET A 181 21.05 14.98 4.72
C MET A 181 21.26 15.14 3.20
N SER A 182 21.21 14.06 2.42
CA SER A 182 21.49 14.06 0.99
C SER A 182 20.54 14.94 0.17
N ARG A 183 21.08 15.99 -0.47
CA ARG A 183 20.32 16.82 -1.43
C ARG A 183 19.83 16.00 -2.63
N GLY A 184 20.66 15.10 -3.14
CA GLY A 184 20.33 14.23 -4.28
C GLY A 184 19.17 13.29 -3.98
N PHE A 185 19.13 12.72 -2.77
CA PHE A 185 18.00 11.92 -2.32
C PHE A 185 16.68 12.71 -2.37
N TRP A 186 16.62 13.88 -1.76
CA TRP A 186 15.39 14.69 -1.75
C TRP A 186 14.98 15.19 -3.13
N LYS A 187 15.94 15.48 -4.02
CA LYS A 187 15.66 15.80 -5.44
C LYS A 187 14.98 14.61 -6.13
N ASN A 188 15.51 13.41 -5.94
CA ASN A 188 14.94 12.19 -6.53
C ASN A 188 13.58 11.83 -5.92
N VAL A 189 13.39 11.99 -4.60
CA VAL A 189 12.08 11.79 -3.97
C VAL A 189 11.05 12.75 -4.55
N SER A 190 11.42 14.02 -4.74
CA SER A 190 10.54 15.01 -5.37
C SER A 190 10.19 14.62 -6.81
N LEU A 191 11.15 14.05 -7.55
CA LEU A 191 10.92 13.54 -8.90
C LEU A 191 9.96 12.33 -8.88
N CYS A 192 10.14 11.38 -7.96
CA CYS A 192 9.22 10.24 -7.79
C CYS A 192 7.78 10.70 -7.53
N ILE A 193 7.59 11.76 -6.73
CA ILE A 193 6.24 12.30 -6.43
C ILE A 193 5.70 13.12 -7.60
N LYS A 194 6.57 13.84 -8.32
CA LYS A 194 6.21 14.65 -9.49
C LYS A 194 5.94 13.84 -10.76
N ALA A 195 6.29 12.55 -10.80
CA ALA A 195 5.71 11.58 -11.73
C ALA A 195 4.21 11.42 -11.38
N ARG A 196 3.46 12.51 -11.58
CA ARG A 196 2.12 12.75 -11.07
C ARG A 196 1.14 12.13 -12.05
N PHE A 197 0.75 10.88 -11.80
CA PHE A 197 -0.23 10.16 -12.62
C PHE A 197 -1.69 10.25 -12.10
N LEU A 198 -1.97 11.04 -11.05
CA LEU A 198 -3.26 10.95 -10.34
C LEU A 198 -3.85 12.30 -9.89
N SER A 199 -3.59 13.43 -10.57
CA SER A 199 -4.22 14.71 -10.19
C SER A 199 -5.57 15.02 -10.86
N HIS A 200 -6.11 14.15 -11.71
CA HIS A 200 -7.38 14.40 -12.43
C HIS A 200 -8.36 13.21 -12.41
N TRP A 201 -8.42 12.46 -11.31
CA TRP A 201 -9.54 11.54 -11.04
C TRP A 201 -10.14 11.85 -9.68
#